data_AF-A0AAW9TWG1-F1
#
_entry.id   AF-A0AAW9TWG1-F1
#
_cell.length_a   1.000
_cell.length_b   1.000
_cell.length_c   1.000
_cell.angle_alpha   90.00
_cell.angle_beta   90.00
_cell.angle_gamma   90.00
#
_symmetry.space_group_name_H-M   'P 1'
#
loop_
_entity.id
_entity.type
_entity.pdbx_description
1 polymer ?
#
loop_
_entity_poly.entity_id
_entity_poly.type
_entity_poly.pdbx_seq_one_letter_code
_entity_poly.pdbx_strand_id
1 'polypeptide(L)' 'MIPDLTNATPATRAYYAFPEDIRAKAEELAGSPRPMSHLEVLLAIGTAIANEREAAKRGEG' A
#
# COMPACT_ATOMS: atom_id res chain seq x y z
N MET A 1 -6.75 -14.42 0.37
CA MET A 1 -5.97 -15.55 0.93
C MET A 1 -4.69 -14.99 1.54
N ILE A 2 -4.38 -15.27 2.82
CA ILE A 2 -3.12 -14.85 3.44
C ILE A 2 -2.10 -15.98 3.22
N PRO A 3 -0.89 -15.71 2.68
CA PRO A 3 0.12 -16.75 2.47
C PRO A 3 0.70 -17.24 3.81
N ASP A 4 1.38 -18.39 3.80
CA ASP A 4 2.17 -18.82 4.96
C ASP A 4 3.30 -17.81 5.23
N LEU A 5 3.31 -17.23 6.43
CA LEU A 5 4.24 -16.18 6.85
C LEU A 5 5.34 -16.67 7.79
N THR A 6 5.40 -17.98 8.07
CA THR A 6 6.30 -18.57 9.08
C THR A 6 7.77 -18.18 8.87
N ASN A 7 8.21 -18.14 7.61
CA ASN A 7 9.58 -17.75 7.22
C ASN A 7 9.66 -16.40 6.48
N ALA A 8 8.58 -15.61 6.51
CA ALA A 8 8.53 -14.35 5.80
C ALA A 8 9.40 -13.28 6.47
N THR A 9 9.92 -12.35 5.66
CA THR A 9 10.66 -11.20 6.18
C THR A 9 9.75 -10.32 7.06
N PRO A 10 10.29 -9.52 7.99
CA PRO A 10 9.50 -8.57 8.76
C PRO A 10 8.66 -7.63 7.89
N ALA A 11 9.20 -7.17 6.75
CA ALA A 11 8.50 -6.31 5.80
C ALA A 11 7.31 -7.02 5.14
N THR A 12 7.50 -8.28 4.72
CA THR A 12 6.41 -9.11 4.18
C THR A 12 5.32 -9.31 5.22
N ARG A 13 5.67 -9.63 6.47
CA ARG A 13 4.69 -9.77 7.55
C ARG A 13 3.93 -8.47 7.81
N ALA A 14 4.63 -7.33 7.84
CA ALA A 14 4.01 -6.02 8.02
C ALA A 14 3.03 -5.68 6.90
N TYR A 15 3.39 -5.98 5.63
CA TYR A 15 2.48 -5.81 4.50
C TYR A 15 1.20 -6.64 4.67
N TYR A 16 1.32 -7.93 4.99
CA TYR A 16 0.16 -8.80 5.16
C TYR A 16 -0.64 -8.55 6.45
N ALA A 17 -0.12 -7.75 7.39
CA ALA A 17 -0.86 -7.29 8.55
C ALA A 17 -1.85 -6.16 8.22
N PHE A 18 -1.71 -5.50 7.06
CA PHE A 18 -2.71 -4.53 6.62
C PHE A 18 -4.05 -5.21 6.26
N PRO A 19 -5.18 -4.53 6.54
CA PRO A 19 -6.50 -4.88 6.00
C PRO A 19 -6.47 -5.15 4.48
N GLU A 20 -7.37 -6.02 4.01
CA GLU A 20 -7.39 -6.47 2.61
C GLU A 20 -7.65 -5.32 1.62
N ASP A 21 -8.52 -4.38 1.99
CA ASP A 21 -8.81 -3.17 1.23
C ASP A 21 -7.58 -2.27 1.07
N ILE A 22 -6.78 -2.11 2.13
CA ILE A 22 -5.52 -1.35 2.07
C ILE A 22 -4.52 -2.05 1.15
N ARG A 23 -4.39 -3.37 1.24
CA ARG A 23 -3.49 -4.15 0.35
C ARG A 23 -3.93 -4.06 -1.11
N ALA A 24 -5.22 -4.18 -1.38
CA ALA A 24 -5.78 -4.02 -2.73
C ALA A 24 -5.49 -2.62 -3.29
N LYS A 25 -5.63 -1.57 -2.48
CA LYS A 25 -5.32 -0.21 -2.92
C LYS A 25 -3.81 -0.01 -3.16
N ALA A 26 -2.97 -0.61 -2.34
CA ALA A 26 -1.52 -0.57 -2.53
C ALA A 26 -1.10 -1.26 -3.84
N GLU A 27 -1.71 -2.41 -4.16
CA GLU A 27 -1.48 -3.13 -5.42
C GLU A 27 -1.96 -2.33 -6.64
N GLU A 28 -3.11 -1.66 -6.55
CA GLU A 28 -3.60 -0.75 -7.60
C GLU A 28 -2.61 0.39 -7.87
N LEU A 29 -2.08 1.01 -6.81
CA LEU A 29 -1.12 2.12 -6.90
C LEU A 29 0.25 1.67 -7.42
N ALA A 30 0.75 0.53 -6.96
CA ALA A 30 2.03 -0.01 -7.40
C ALA A 30 1.96 -0.55 -8.84
N GLY A 31 0.77 -0.99 -9.27
CA GLY A 31 0.54 -1.60 -10.57
C GLY A 31 1.23 -2.96 -10.71
N SER A 32 1.56 -3.35 -11.94
CA SER A 32 2.23 -4.63 -12.19
C SER A 32 3.60 -4.69 -11.52
N PRO A 33 3.99 -5.85 -10.94
CA PRO A 33 5.31 -6.02 -10.31
C PRO A 33 6.44 -5.64 -11.27
N ARG A 34 7.11 -4.52 -10.97
CA ARG A 34 8.22 -3.98 -11.74
C ARG A 34 9.17 -3.24 -10.81
N PRO A 35 10.45 -3.09 -11.17
CA PRO A 35 11.33 -2.15 -10.50
C PRO A 35 10.72 -0.74 -10.61
N MET A 36 10.46 -0.11 -9.46
CA MET A 36 10.11 1.30 -9.41
C MET A 36 11.37 2.12 -9.18
N SER A 37 11.52 3.21 -9.92
CA SER A 37 12.50 4.25 -9.61
C SER A 37 12.16 4.90 -8.27
N HIS A 38 13.17 5.52 -7.63
CA HIS A 38 12.94 6.25 -6.38
C HIS A 38 11.84 7.30 -6.50
N LEU A 39 11.75 8.01 -7.64
CA LEU A 39 10.72 9.01 -7.90
C LEU A 39 9.31 8.39 -8.01
N GLU A 40 9.18 7.21 -8.62
CA GLU A 40 7.90 6.51 -8.70
C GLU A 40 7.42 6.05 -7.31
N VAL A 41 8.34 5.59 -6.46
CA VAL A 41 8.04 5.25 -5.06
C VAL A 41 7.56 6.49 -4.29
N LEU A 42 8.26 7.62 -4.41
CA LEU A 42 7.86 8.87 -3.77
C LEU A 42 6.49 9.36 -4.25
N LEU A 43 6.21 9.22 -5.55
CA LEU A 43 4.92 9.59 -6.13
C LEU A 43 3.78 8.73 -5.55
N ALA A 44 3.93 7.40 -5.51
CA ALA A 44 2.91 6.51 -4.97
C ALA A 44 2.58 6.82 -3.50
N ILE A 45 3.61 7.09 -2.67
CA ILE A 45 3.43 7.50 -1.27
C ILE A 45 2.72 8.85 -1.18
N GLY A 46 3.14 9.84 -1.98
CA GLY A 46 2.53 11.17 -2.00
C GLY A 46 1.05 11.14 -2.39
N THR A 47 0.69 10.34 -3.41
CA THR A 47 -0.70 10.14 -3.85
C THR A 47 -1.56 9.51 -2.75
N ALA A 48 -1.05 8.49 -2.05
CA ALA A 48 -1.76 7.88 -0.94
C ALA A 48 -2.06 8.90 0.17
N ILE A 49 -1.06 9.69 0.59
CA ILE A 49 -1.23 10.74 1.62
C ILE A 49 -2.23 11.81 1.17
N ALA A 50 -2.19 12.23 -0.09
CA ALA A 50 -3.12 13.21 -0.62
C ALA A 50 -4.57 12.70 -0.59
N ASN A 51 -4.79 11.44 -0.98
CA ASN A 51 -6.12 10.82 -0.95
C ASN A 51 -6.69 10.75 0.47
N GLU A 52 -5.90 10.32 1.45
CA GLU A 52 -6.30 10.29 2.86
C GLU A 52 -6.71 11.69 3.36
N ARG A 53 -5.95 12.73 2.98
CA ARG A 53 -6.31 14.11 3.33
C ARG A 53 -7.62 14.56 2.70
N GLU A 54 -7.89 14.15 1.46
CA GLU A 54 -9.17 14.48 0.81
C GLU A 54 -10.34 13.70 1.41
N ALA A 55 -10.15 12.41 1.75
CA ALA A 55 -11.16 11.60 2.44
C ALA A 55 -11.52 12.20 3.81
N ALA A 56 -10.52 12.64 4.57
CA ALA A 56 -10.73 13.32 5.84
C ALA A 56 -11.54 14.62 5.70
N LYS A 57 -11.34 15.39 4.62
CA LYS A 57 -12.16 16.59 4.33
C LYS A 57 -13.61 16.26 4.00
N ARG A 58 -13.87 15.08 3.42
CA ARG A 58 -15.22 14.60 3.09
C ARG A 58 -15.95 13.98 4.27
N GLY A 59 -15.26 13.74 5.39
CA GLY A 59 -15.81 13.05 6.55
C GLY A 59 -15.92 11.53 6.34
N GLU A 60 -15.11 10.96 5.46
CA GLU A 60 -15.12 9.53 5.09
C GLU A 60 -14.18 8.69 5.99
N GLY A 61 -13.76 9.24 7.14
CA GLY A 61 -12.78 8.63 8.06
C GLY A 61 -13.37 7.70 9.11
#